data_AF-A0A1Y5SDM1-F1
#
_entry.id   AF-A0A1Y5SDM1-F1
#
_cell.length_a   1.000
_cell.length_b   1.000
_cell.length_c   1.000
_cell.angle_alpha   90.00
_cell.angle_beta   90.00
_cell.angle_gamma   90.00
#
_symmetry.space_group_name_H-M   'P 1'
#
loop_
_entity.id
_entity.type
_entity.pdbx_description
1 polymer ?
#
loop_
_entity_poly.entity_id
_entity_poly.type
_entity_poly.pdbx_seq_one_letter_code
_entity_poly.pdbx_strand_id
1 'polypeptide(L)'
;MRNLRPASIQSAVQTAIRAGGGLEAVANDLGVGVSTLSHGTELSEQRPGGLGVNYLDRMGRIVPETAVPVAQHFAALAHGFFQPIASSGPQGVSVHQIAKEFADLLGAHAAAHGEGSDGGGIVTKSEARDLLREVDELMAAVAGFRAQLVGISEGER
;
A
#
# COMPACT_ATOMS: atom_id res chain seq x y z
N MET A 1 -1.24 -7.03 21.35
CA MET A 1 -1.98 -7.02 20.06
C MET A 1 -2.47 -8.42 19.74
N ARG A 2 -3.66 -8.56 19.15
CA ARG A 2 -4.34 -9.85 18.92
C ARG A 2 -3.76 -10.57 17.70
N ASN A 3 -3.72 -11.90 17.74
CA ASN A 3 -3.39 -12.75 16.58
C ASN A 3 -4.58 -12.77 15.62
N LEU A 4 -4.43 -12.12 14.47
CA LEU A 4 -5.46 -12.04 13.44
C LEU A 4 -5.07 -12.88 12.23
N ARG A 5 -6.04 -13.46 11.54
CA ARG A 5 -5.81 -14.18 10.29
C ARG A 5 -5.15 -13.23 9.27
N PRO A 6 -4.01 -13.58 8.67
CA PRO A 6 -3.39 -12.78 7.62
C PRO A 6 -4.38 -12.52 6.46
N ALA A 7 -4.29 -11.34 5.85
CA ALA A 7 -5.16 -10.90 4.75
C ALA A 7 -6.67 -10.81 5.10
N SER A 8 -7.02 -10.80 6.39
CA SER A 8 -8.39 -10.46 6.84
C SER A 8 -8.58 -8.95 6.93
N ILE A 9 -9.83 -8.47 6.86
CA ILE A 9 -10.15 -7.06 7.10
C ILE A 9 -9.69 -6.61 8.49
N GLN A 10 -9.77 -7.47 9.51
CA GLN A 10 -9.29 -7.14 10.85
C GLN A 10 -7.78 -6.92 10.86
N SER A 11 -7.01 -7.72 10.11
CA SER A 11 -5.55 -7.52 9.99
C SER A 11 -5.21 -6.19 9.30
N ALA A 12 -6.00 -5.79 8.30
CA ALA A 12 -5.88 -4.49 7.63
C ALA A 12 -6.20 -3.34 8.59
N VAL A 13 -7.31 -3.41 9.33
CA VAL A 13 -7.69 -2.39 10.33
C VAL A 13 -6.66 -2.30 11.45
N GLN A 14 -6.12 -3.42 11.95
CA GLN A 14 -5.07 -3.39 12.96
C GLN A 14 -3.79 -2.70 12.43
N THR A 15 -3.46 -2.92 11.16
CA THR A 15 -2.31 -2.29 10.50
C THR A 15 -2.56 -0.79 10.28
N ALA A 16 -3.79 -0.39 9.91
CA ALA A 16 -4.20 1.00 9.85
C ALA A 16 -4.07 1.71 11.21
N ILE A 17 -4.51 1.06 12.30
CA ILE A 17 -4.35 1.62 13.66
C ILE A 17 -2.88 1.78 14.03
N ARG A 18 -2.00 0.84 13.65
CA ARG A 18 -0.55 0.99 13.84
C ARG A 18 0.02 2.17 13.06
N ALA A 19 -0.39 2.34 11.80
CA ALA A 19 0.03 3.47 10.98
C ALA A 19 -0.41 4.81 11.58
N GLY A 20 -1.55 4.83 12.28
CA GLY A 20 -2.05 5.99 13.03
C GLY A 20 -1.40 6.21 14.39
N GLY A 21 -0.28 5.55 14.71
CA GLY A 21 0.43 5.74 15.98
C GLY A 21 -0.07 4.85 17.13
N GLY A 22 -0.97 3.90 16.88
CA GLY A 22 -1.47 2.95 17.87
C GLY A 22 -2.89 3.22 18.34
N LEU A 23 -3.38 2.37 19.24
CA LEU A 23 -4.80 2.33 19.61
C LEU A 23 -5.22 3.57 20.39
N GLU A 24 -4.39 4.04 21.32
CA GLU A 24 -4.65 5.22 22.14
C GLU A 24 -4.63 6.52 21.31
N ALA A 25 -3.66 6.65 20.40
CA ALA A 25 -3.56 7.81 19.51
C ALA A 25 -4.78 7.91 18.60
N VAL A 26 -5.13 6.82 17.91
CA VAL A 26 -6.29 6.78 17.02
C VAL A 26 -7.61 6.98 17.80
N ALA A 27 -7.72 6.46 19.02
CA ALA A 27 -8.91 6.70 19.86
C ALA A 27 -9.08 8.19 20.17
N ASN A 28 -7.99 8.86 20.53
CA ASN A 28 -7.97 10.29 20.81
C ASN A 28 -8.33 11.10 19.57
N ASP A 29 -7.72 10.80 18.42
CA ASP A 29 -7.96 11.51 17.15
C ASP A 29 -9.40 11.37 16.67
N LEU A 30 -10.02 10.21 16.89
CA LEU A 30 -11.41 9.96 16.51
C LEU A 30 -12.44 10.46 17.53
N GLY A 31 -12.00 10.84 18.73
CA GLY A 31 -12.89 11.23 19.83
C GLY A 31 -13.74 10.08 20.36
N VAL A 32 -13.20 8.85 20.38
CA VAL A 32 -13.90 7.65 20.86
C VAL A 32 -13.12 6.94 21.97
N GLY A 33 -13.79 6.07 22.72
CA GLY A 33 -13.13 5.23 23.72
C GLY A 33 -12.21 4.18 23.08
N VAL A 34 -11.08 3.87 23.74
CA VAL A 34 -10.17 2.78 23.35
C VAL A 34 -10.90 1.43 23.26
N SER A 35 -11.89 1.20 24.14
CA SER A 35 -12.74 0.01 24.10
C SER A 35 -13.56 -0.08 22.82
N THR A 36 -14.05 1.05 22.29
CA THR A 36 -14.77 1.13 21.02
C THR A 36 -13.91 0.66 19.84
N LEU A 37 -12.65 1.10 19.77
CA LEU A 37 -11.71 0.64 18.74
C LEU A 37 -11.27 -0.80 18.93
N SER A 38 -10.98 -1.20 20.17
CA SER A 38 -10.63 -2.59 20.50
C SER A 38 -11.75 -3.56 20.05
N HIS A 39 -13.01 -3.20 20.30
CA HIS A 39 -14.16 -3.95 19.82
C HIS A 39 -14.29 -3.93 18.29
N GLY A 40 -14.01 -2.80 17.63
CA GLY A 40 -14.03 -2.70 16.17
C GLY A 40 -13.00 -3.60 15.47
N THR A 41 -11.93 -4.00 16.16
CA THR A 41 -10.92 -4.93 15.63
C THR A 41 -11.19 -6.41 15.98
N GLU A 42 -12.28 -6.70 16.68
CA GLU A 42 -12.62 -8.04 17.13
C GLU A 42 -13.35 -8.85 16.05
N LEU A 43 -12.96 -10.12 15.91
CA LEU A 43 -13.75 -11.12 15.21
C LEU A 43 -14.75 -11.71 16.20
N SER A 44 -16.01 -11.30 16.12
CA SER A 44 -17.09 -11.84 16.96
C SER A 44 -18.27 -12.27 16.09
N GLU A 45 -18.66 -13.54 16.21
CA GLU A 45 -19.88 -14.06 15.56
C GLU A 45 -21.16 -13.48 16.18
N GLN A 46 -21.10 -13.08 17.45
CA GLN A 46 -22.25 -12.51 18.18
C GLN A 46 -22.56 -11.07 17.78
N ARG A 47 -21.57 -10.36 17.22
CA ARG A 47 -21.71 -8.97 16.75
C ARG A 47 -20.90 -8.78 15.47
N PRO A 48 -21.43 -9.23 14.32
CA PRO A 48 -20.80 -8.99 13.03
C PRO A 48 -20.91 -7.50 12.73
N GLY A 49 -19.79 -6.77 12.79
CA GLY A 49 -19.82 -5.32 12.56
C GLY A 49 -18.47 -4.65 12.39
N GLY A 50 -17.42 -5.15 13.06
CA GLY A 50 -16.09 -4.55 12.97
C GLY A 50 -16.08 -3.05 13.25
N LEU A 51 -15.03 -2.36 12.78
CA LEU A 51 -14.97 -0.90 12.81
C LEU A 51 -15.77 -0.35 11.63
N GLY A 52 -16.73 0.54 11.91
CA GLY A 52 -17.58 1.13 10.86
C GLY A 52 -16.78 1.94 9.83
N VAL A 53 -17.19 1.88 8.56
CA VAL A 53 -16.48 2.54 7.43
C VAL A 53 -16.29 4.04 7.62
N ASN A 54 -17.22 4.71 8.31
CA ASN A 54 -17.11 6.14 8.62
C ASN A 54 -15.93 6.47 9.54
N TYR A 55 -15.56 5.54 10.43
CA TYR A 55 -14.36 5.71 11.25
C TYR A 55 -13.10 5.56 10.40
N LEU A 56 -13.10 4.62 9.45
CA LEU A 56 -11.97 4.45 8.51
C LEU A 56 -11.77 5.68 7.61
N ASP A 57 -12.85 6.25 7.07
CA ASP A 57 -12.79 7.52 6.32
C ASP A 57 -12.22 8.64 7.20
N ARG A 58 -12.75 8.81 8.42
CA ARG A 58 -12.26 9.84 9.35
C ARG A 58 -10.79 9.66 9.71
N MET A 59 -10.36 8.42 9.99
CA MET A 59 -8.95 8.11 10.24
C MET A 59 -8.08 8.53 9.05
N GLY A 60 -8.46 8.13 7.84
CA GLY A 60 -7.71 8.46 6.62
C GLY A 60 -7.64 9.96 6.34
N ARG A 61 -8.63 10.75 6.77
CA ARG A 61 -8.60 12.21 6.65
C ARG A 61 -7.67 12.88 7.66
N ILE A 62 -7.54 12.33 8.87
CA ILE A 62 -6.70 12.89 9.94
C ILE A 62 -5.24 12.45 9.73
N VAL A 63 -5.03 11.16 9.51
CA VAL A 63 -3.73 10.53 9.29
C VAL A 63 -3.80 9.70 8.00
N PRO A 64 -3.43 10.27 6.83
CA PRO A 64 -3.55 9.61 5.52
C PRO A 64 -2.93 8.23 5.41
N GLU A 65 -1.85 7.98 6.14
CA GLU A 65 -1.13 6.71 6.20
C GLU A 65 -2.02 5.57 6.69
N THR A 66 -3.07 5.87 7.48
CA THR A 66 -4.04 4.88 7.95
C THR A 66 -4.95 4.34 6.85
N ALA A 67 -5.10 5.04 5.72
CA ALA A 67 -5.91 4.59 4.60
C ALA A 67 -5.21 3.49 3.77
N VAL A 68 -3.87 3.48 3.76
CA VAL A 68 -3.07 2.58 2.90
C VAL A 68 -3.37 1.10 3.15
N PRO A 69 -3.37 0.57 4.39
CA PRO A 69 -3.61 -0.85 4.62
C PRO A 69 -5.00 -1.32 4.20
N VAL A 70 -6.01 -0.44 4.32
CA VAL A 70 -7.39 -0.74 3.91
C VAL A 70 -7.49 -0.75 2.37
N ALA A 71 -6.87 0.22 1.70
CA ALA A 71 -6.84 0.26 0.25
C ALA A 71 -6.11 -0.96 -0.35
N GLN A 72 -4.97 -1.34 0.22
CA GLN A 72 -4.23 -2.57 -0.16
C GLN A 72 -5.08 -3.83 0.00
N HIS A 73 -5.83 -3.95 1.11
CA HIS A 73 -6.70 -5.09 1.34
C HIS A 73 -7.79 -5.23 0.26
N PHE A 74 -8.51 -4.14 -0.04
CA PHE A 74 -9.57 -4.19 -1.05
C PHE A 74 -9.03 -4.34 -2.48
N ALA A 75 -7.86 -3.76 -2.79
CA ALA A 75 -7.19 -4.00 -4.06
C ALA A 75 -6.85 -5.49 -4.24
N ALA A 76 -6.30 -6.13 -3.20
CA ALA A 76 -5.98 -7.55 -3.23
C ALA A 76 -7.22 -8.44 -3.42
N LEU A 77 -8.36 -8.10 -2.78
CA LEU A 77 -9.64 -8.80 -3.00
C LEU A 77 -10.14 -8.68 -4.45
N ALA A 78 -9.83 -7.58 -5.12
CA ALA A 78 -10.15 -7.36 -6.52
C ALA A 78 -9.10 -7.95 -7.49
N HIS A 79 -8.16 -8.77 -7.00
CA HIS A 79 -7.02 -9.28 -7.76
C HIS A 79 -6.10 -8.18 -8.35
N GLY A 80 -6.12 -7.00 -7.73
CA GLY A 80 -5.23 -5.88 -8.05
C GLY A 80 -4.19 -5.63 -6.96
N PHE A 81 -3.51 -4.50 -7.09
CA PHE A 81 -2.59 -3.97 -6.08
C PHE A 81 -2.86 -2.49 -5.87
N PHE A 82 -2.44 -1.96 -4.73
CA PHE A 82 -2.53 -0.53 -4.42
C PHE A 82 -1.14 0.05 -4.24
N GLN A 83 -0.80 1.04 -5.07
CA GLN A 83 0.43 1.80 -4.96
C GLN A 83 0.14 3.19 -4.37
N PRO A 84 0.53 3.45 -3.10
CA PRO A 84 0.41 4.80 -2.55
C PRO A 84 1.30 5.76 -3.34
N ILE A 85 0.77 6.94 -3.64
CA ILE A 85 1.52 8.02 -4.29
C ILE A 85 1.79 9.07 -3.22
N ALA A 86 3.05 9.47 -3.06
CA ALA A 86 3.38 10.55 -2.14
C ALA A 86 2.74 11.85 -2.64
N SER A 87 1.96 12.51 -1.79
CA SER A 87 1.34 13.82 -2.11
C SER A 87 2.32 15.00 -2.01
N SER A 88 3.60 14.75 -1.73
CA SER A 88 4.58 15.79 -1.44
C SER A 88 5.18 16.42 -2.70
N GLY A 89 4.52 17.50 -3.14
CA GLY A 89 5.07 18.60 -3.94
C GLY A 89 5.41 18.28 -5.40
N PRO A 90 5.71 19.30 -6.22
CA PRO A 90 6.08 19.14 -7.62
C PRO A 90 7.50 18.58 -7.70
N GLN A 91 7.70 17.35 -7.25
CA GLN A 91 8.87 16.58 -7.63
C GLN A 91 8.61 16.16 -9.05
N GLY A 92 9.24 16.87 -9.99
CA GLY A 92 9.20 16.48 -11.39
C GLY A 92 9.71 15.06 -11.50
N VAL A 93 8.79 14.10 -11.60
CA VAL A 93 9.15 12.76 -12.04
C VAL A 93 9.59 12.95 -13.47
N SER A 94 10.90 13.07 -13.63
CA SER A 94 11.49 13.22 -14.93
C SER A 94 11.24 11.92 -15.68
N VAL A 95 10.85 12.02 -16.95
CA VAL A 95 10.81 10.87 -17.88
C VAL A 95 12.11 10.06 -17.81
N HIS A 96 13.22 10.70 -17.44
CA HIS A 96 14.48 10.05 -17.10
C HIS A 96 14.37 8.97 -16.01
N GLN A 97 13.65 9.21 -14.92
CA GLN A 97 13.48 8.23 -13.85
C GLN A 97 12.69 7.01 -14.34
N ILE A 98 11.59 7.23 -15.08
CA ILE A 98 10.84 6.13 -15.71
C ILE A 98 11.75 5.32 -16.63
N ALA A 99 12.54 5.99 -17.48
CA ALA A 99 13.46 5.33 -18.39
C ALA A 99 14.54 4.52 -17.66
N LYS A 100 15.05 5.04 -16.54
CA LYS A 100 16.00 4.34 -15.68
C LYS A 100 15.38 3.08 -15.09
N GLU A 101 14.27 3.20 -14.37
CA GLU A 101 13.63 2.04 -13.72
C GLU A 101 13.17 1.00 -14.76
N PHE A 102 12.75 1.42 -15.95
CA PHE A 102 12.44 0.50 -17.05
C PHE A 102 13.69 -0.26 -17.54
N ALA A 103 14.84 0.41 -17.66
CA ALA A 103 16.09 -0.22 -18.04
C ALA A 103 16.60 -1.20 -16.98
N ASP A 104 16.48 -0.82 -15.70
CA ASP A 104 16.87 -1.66 -14.55
C ASP A 104 16.01 -2.94 -14.53
N LEU A 105 14.69 -2.82 -14.69
CA LEU A 105 13.76 -3.96 -14.84
C LEU A 105 14.11 -4.86 -16.03
N LEU A 106 14.39 -4.29 -17.21
CA LEU A 106 14.79 -5.06 -18.38
C LEU A 106 16.10 -5.82 -18.14
N GLY A 107 17.06 -5.20 -17.45
CA GLY A 107 18.32 -5.82 -17.07
C GLY A 107 18.10 -7.00 -16.13
N ALA A 108 17.31 -6.82 -15.06
CA ALA A 108 16.95 -7.87 -14.12
C ALA A 108 16.21 -9.03 -14.81
N HIS A 109 15.28 -8.71 -15.71
CA HIS A 109 14.54 -9.71 -16.48
C HIS A 109 15.47 -10.51 -17.40
N ALA A 110 16.36 -9.84 -18.13
CA ALA A 110 17.33 -10.52 -18.99
C ALA A 110 18.27 -11.43 -18.18
N ALA A 111 18.72 -10.99 -17.00
CA ALA A 111 19.57 -11.79 -16.12
C ALA A 111 18.85 -13.04 -15.59
N ALA A 112 17.61 -12.91 -15.10
CA ALA A 112 16.83 -14.01 -14.55
C ALA A 112 16.48 -15.10 -15.61
N HIS A 113 16.35 -14.70 -16.87
CA HIS A 113 16.04 -15.57 -17.99
C HIS A 113 17.27 -16.04 -18.81
N GLY A 114 18.47 -15.57 -18.44
CA GLY A 114 19.71 -15.95 -19.12
C GLY A 114 20.21 -17.33 -18.73
N GLU A 115 21.12 -17.89 -19.55
CA GLU A 115 21.78 -19.17 -19.26
C GLU A 115 22.64 -19.13 -17.99
N GLY A 116 23.09 -17.94 -17.57
CA GLY A 116 23.83 -17.71 -16.34
C GLY A 116 22.97 -17.46 -15.11
N SER A 117 21.64 -17.62 -15.19
CA SER A 117 20.74 -17.43 -14.06
C SER A 117 20.85 -18.59 -13.07
N ASP A 118 20.52 -18.35 -11.80
CA ASP A 118 20.61 -19.36 -10.75
C ASP A 118 19.68 -20.56 -11.03
N GLY A 119 18.60 -20.32 -11.78
CA GLY A 119 17.63 -21.33 -12.21
C GLY A 119 17.85 -21.88 -13.62
N GLY A 120 18.95 -21.52 -14.30
CA GLY A 120 19.26 -22.00 -15.66
C GLY A 120 18.21 -21.59 -16.70
N GLY A 121 17.77 -20.33 -16.67
CA GLY A 121 16.74 -19.78 -17.54
C GLY A 121 15.29 -19.93 -17.04
N ILE A 122 15.09 -20.61 -15.90
CA ILE A 122 13.80 -20.65 -15.19
C ILE A 122 13.87 -19.70 -13.99
N VAL A 123 12.95 -18.74 -13.93
CA VAL A 123 12.90 -17.77 -12.83
C VAL A 123 12.67 -18.47 -11.49
N THR A 124 13.63 -18.30 -10.59
CA THR A 124 13.60 -18.80 -9.22
C THR A 124 12.74 -17.91 -8.32
N LYS A 125 12.48 -18.37 -7.09
CA LYS A 125 11.74 -17.58 -6.08
C LYS A 125 12.48 -16.33 -5.61
N SER A 126 13.81 -16.32 -5.65
CA SER A 126 14.62 -15.13 -5.34
C SER A 126 14.52 -14.12 -6.49
N GLU A 127 14.78 -14.56 -7.71
CA GLU A 127 14.70 -13.70 -8.90
C GLU A 127 13.29 -13.14 -9.09
N ALA A 128 12.24 -13.92 -8.82
CA ALA A 128 10.86 -13.42 -8.85
C ALA A 128 10.63 -12.30 -7.83
N ARG A 129 11.25 -12.35 -6.64
CA ARG A 129 11.15 -11.27 -5.63
C ARG A 129 11.90 -10.03 -6.08
N ASP A 130 13.06 -10.19 -6.69
CA ASP A 130 13.84 -9.07 -7.21
C ASP A 130 13.13 -8.41 -8.40
N LEU A 131 12.58 -9.20 -9.32
CA LEU A 131 11.76 -8.69 -10.42
C LEU A 131 10.51 -7.96 -9.92
N LEU A 132 9.84 -8.49 -8.89
CA LEU A 132 8.69 -7.79 -8.29
C LEU A 132 9.10 -6.44 -7.70
N ARG A 133 10.26 -6.36 -7.04
CA ARG A 133 10.79 -5.08 -6.54
C ARG A 133 11.02 -4.08 -7.68
N GLU A 134 11.69 -4.50 -8.76
CA GLU A 134 11.94 -3.64 -9.94
C GLU A 134 10.62 -3.19 -10.61
N VAL A 135 9.62 -4.07 -10.69
CA VAL A 135 8.28 -3.71 -11.18
C VAL A 135 7.62 -2.67 -10.28
N ASP A 136 7.70 -2.84 -8.96
CA ASP A 136 7.12 -1.90 -7.99
C ASP A 136 7.80 -0.52 -8.06
N GLU A 137 9.12 -0.48 -8.25
CA GLU A 137 9.91 0.75 -8.43
C GLU A 137 9.51 1.50 -9.71
N LEU A 138 9.39 0.79 -10.84
CA LEU A 138 8.89 1.36 -12.10
C LEU A 138 7.44 1.87 -11.95
N MET A 139 6.56 1.08 -11.33
CA MET A 139 5.17 1.47 -11.10
C MET A 139 5.06 2.71 -10.21
N ALA A 140 5.92 2.84 -9.19
CA ALA A 140 5.98 4.03 -8.36
C ALA A 140 6.38 5.27 -9.18
N ALA A 141 7.38 5.15 -10.05
CA ALA A 141 7.79 6.24 -10.95
C ALA A 141 6.65 6.64 -11.90
N VAL A 142 6.00 5.67 -12.56
CA VAL A 142 4.87 5.92 -13.46
C VAL A 142 3.69 6.56 -12.71
N ALA A 143 3.37 6.08 -11.51
CA ALA A 143 2.30 6.62 -10.69
C ALA A 143 2.57 8.07 -10.27
N GLY A 144 3.81 8.39 -9.89
CA GLY A 144 4.23 9.76 -9.59
C GLY A 144 4.11 10.69 -10.80
N PHE A 145 4.54 10.24 -11.98
CA PHE A 145 4.36 11.00 -13.23
C PHE A 145 2.88 11.22 -13.56
N ARG A 146 2.04 10.21 -13.38
CA ARG A 146 0.57 10.35 -13.54
C ARG A 146 0.01 11.38 -12.56
N ALA A 147 0.40 11.34 -11.29
CA ALA A 147 -0.07 12.31 -10.30
C ALA A 147 0.32 13.75 -10.67
N GLN A 148 1.55 13.94 -11.19
CA GLN A 148 1.97 15.24 -11.72
C GLN A 148 1.07 15.72 -12.88
N LEU A 149 0.74 14.83 -13.82
CA LEU A 149 -0.15 15.17 -14.94
C LEU A 149 -1.57 15.52 -14.47
N VAL A 150 -2.09 14.82 -13.46
CA VAL A 150 -3.39 15.12 -12.84
C VAL A 150 -3.36 16.52 -12.22
N GLY A 151 -2.38 16.83 -11.37
CA GLY A 151 -2.26 18.16 -10.75
C GLY A 151 -2.17 19.29 -11.79
N ILE A 152 -1.39 19.09 -12.86
CA ILE A 152 -1.33 20.04 -13.99
C ILE A 152 -2.70 20.21 -14.65
N SER A 153 -3.43 19.12 -14.86
CA SER A 153 -4.74 19.15 -15.52
C SER A 153 -5.83 19.80 -14.65
N GLU A 154 -5.70 19.72 -13.33
CA GLU A 154 -6.66 20.28 -12.36
C GLU A 154 -6.33 21.72 -11.95
N GLY A 155 -5.20 22.26 -12.41
CA GLY A 155 -4.81 23.66 -12.19
C GLY A 155 -4.09 23.92 -10.87
N GLU A 156 -3.65 22.88 -10.18
CA GLU A 156 -2.82 22.97 -8.98
C GLU A 156 -1.37 23.23 -9.40
N ARG A 157 -0.90 24.48 -9.27
CA ARG A 157 0.50 24.87 -9.46
C ARG A 157 1.13 25.27 -8.13
#